data_AF-K5W190-F1
#
_entry.id   AF-K5W190-F1
#
_cell.length_a   1.000
_cell.length_b   1.000
_cell.length_c   1.000
_cell.angle_alpha   90.00
_cell.angle_beta   90.00
_cell.angle_gamma   90.00
#
_symmetry.space_group_name_H-M   'P 1'
#
loop_
_entity.id
_entity.type
_entity.pdbx_description
1 polymer ?
#
loop_
_entity_poly.entity_id
_entity_poly.type
_entity_poly.pdbx_seq_one_letter_code
_entity_poly.pdbx_strand_id
1 'polypeptide(L)'
;MSPSAGAELPSEILSSILNHIMPDLNDYDYSGHEKCRLLKHELVAPSLVCKYWTEAIRPFLFRRLILRSAEDVQFLKRIVYNPQFPTSSLSGAIERIDIYQQTTKTKPWLHHVHGLSARLRQTVFMCTIDSRSEDTASPVGRWTPLDSTPSVTPSYVPLSVLVLNGLVFTSTTELARLVDSFATLVNCYFDGLTFLDSLPIVQSRRSRRRFSSALDECEISRCKEIDLSAQASLACDLLVAAARLGLEDHPWSAVLQALFTLVPSTFNGAFVRLRDRRGRMFDNATIDCFSPAQGDSAGNSIEAEVEVRRPSASRDAEAPVAYIEKVTLRLSFTDAEVVDLLPWDVLRTVIDSPLLHCLRIESRWRQDDEGYETTRRILCSVLCRTQLPWALESGKLQFGHHHPDKSVTSADILSVPTEHTVDDTTITLDAAEQAEYLLRIFHPDGREKYLRELASARRTSVASAHGTSATAPSTARGTQGITNVQVQPERAEEASEQGGEDGTGADREDDQVGTGIES
;
A
#
# COMPACT_ATOMS: atom_id res chain seq x y z
N MET A 1 -1.20 58.50 0.97
CA MET A 1 -0.88 57.09 0.63
C MET A 1 -1.71 56.74 -0.58
N SER A 2 -1.09 56.54 -1.73
CA SER A 2 -1.81 56.10 -2.94
C SER A 2 -2.42 54.73 -2.64
N PRO A 3 -3.71 54.50 -2.93
CA PRO A 3 -4.29 53.17 -2.79
C PRO A 3 -3.59 52.26 -3.80
N SER A 4 -2.60 51.48 -3.34
CA SER A 4 -2.03 50.38 -4.11
C SER A 4 -3.15 49.38 -4.35
N ALA A 5 -3.82 49.51 -5.48
CA ALA A 5 -4.96 48.68 -5.81
C ALA A 5 -4.45 47.25 -5.97
N GLY A 6 -5.14 46.26 -5.39
CA GLY A 6 -4.81 44.83 -5.59
C GLY A 6 -4.85 44.37 -7.06
N ALA A 7 -5.23 45.24 -8.00
CA ALA A 7 -5.11 45.06 -9.45
C ALA A 7 -3.69 45.29 -10.00
N GLU A 8 -2.77 45.84 -9.20
CA GLU A 8 -1.36 46.09 -9.58
C GLU A 8 -0.45 44.88 -9.32
N LEU A 9 -0.96 43.83 -8.65
CA LEU A 9 -0.21 42.59 -8.44
C LEU A 9 0.08 41.93 -9.80
N PRO A 10 1.35 41.65 -10.16
CA PRO A 10 1.69 40.88 -11.36
C PRO A 10 1.04 39.49 -11.35
N SER A 11 0.70 38.99 -12.53
CA SER A 11 -0.03 37.72 -12.70
C SER A 11 0.74 36.51 -12.18
N GLU A 12 2.07 36.60 -12.19
CA GLU A 12 3.02 35.61 -11.71
C GLU A 12 2.99 35.53 -10.18
N ILE A 13 2.91 36.68 -9.50
CA ILE A 13 2.81 36.73 -8.03
C ILE A 13 1.46 36.19 -7.60
N LEU A 14 0.38 36.60 -8.28
CA LEU A 14 -0.96 36.09 -7.97
C LEU A 14 -1.06 34.58 -8.23
N SER A 15 -0.52 34.10 -9.35
CA SER A 15 -0.48 32.66 -9.65
C SER A 15 0.34 31.89 -8.61
N SER A 16 1.47 32.45 -8.16
CA SER A 16 2.27 31.87 -7.08
C SER A 16 1.46 31.81 -5.78
N ILE A 17 0.80 32.89 -5.38
CA ILE A 17 -0.08 32.91 -4.19
C ILE A 17 -1.17 31.84 -4.31
N LEU A 18 -1.85 31.76 -5.46
CA LEU A 18 -2.91 30.79 -5.69
C LEU A 18 -2.39 29.35 -5.69
N ASN A 19 -1.19 29.09 -6.21
CA ASN A 19 -0.51 27.79 -6.13
C ASN A 19 -0.15 27.39 -4.69
N HIS A 20 0.14 28.36 -3.81
CA HIS A 20 0.39 28.07 -2.39
C HIS A 20 -0.90 27.87 -1.60
N ILE A 21 -1.98 28.58 -1.96
CA ILE A 21 -3.31 28.43 -1.32
C ILE A 21 -3.98 27.13 -1.76
N MET A 22 -3.82 26.77 -3.03
CA MET A 22 -4.27 25.51 -3.62
C MET A 22 -3.03 24.62 -3.84
N PRO A 23 -2.44 24.05 -2.77
CA PRO A 23 -1.33 23.11 -2.92
C PRO A 23 -1.76 22.02 -3.90
N ASP A 24 -0.81 21.46 -4.64
CA ASP A 24 -1.10 20.51 -5.70
C ASP A 24 -1.92 19.33 -5.13
N LEU A 25 -3.24 19.36 -5.36
CA LEU A 25 -4.22 18.39 -4.85
C LEU A 25 -4.13 17.06 -5.62
N ASN A 26 -2.94 16.76 -6.15
CA ASN A 26 -2.60 15.47 -6.74
C ASN A 26 -2.53 14.38 -5.69
N ASP A 27 -2.51 14.73 -4.40
CA ASP A 27 -2.63 13.76 -3.33
C ASP A 27 -4.01 13.08 -3.40
N TYR A 28 -4.00 11.76 -3.50
CA TYR A 28 -5.20 10.93 -3.72
C TYR A 28 -6.07 10.82 -2.46
N ASP A 29 -5.71 11.52 -1.39
CA ASP A 29 -6.44 11.49 -0.13
C ASP A 29 -7.86 12.08 -0.28
N TYR A 30 -8.85 11.23 -0.03
CA TYR A 30 -10.27 11.57 -0.01
C TYR A 30 -10.62 12.67 1.00
N SER A 31 -9.80 12.86 2.03
CA SER A 31 -9.98 13.94 3.00
C SER A 31 -9.86 15.33 2.35
N GLY A 32 -9.14 15.44 1.23
CA GLY A 32 -8.87 16.70 0.53
C GLY A 32 -10.08 17.36 -0.14
N HIS A 33 -11.18 16.63 -0.33
CA HIS A 33 -12.36 17.15 -1.04
C HIS A 33 -13.04 18.30 -0.31
N GLU A 34 -13.21 18.19 1.00
CA GLU A 34 -13.87 19.22 1.80
C GLU A 34 -13.01 20.47 1.89
N LYS A 35 -11.70 20.29 2.08
CA LYS A 35 -10.72 21.38 2.07
C LYS A 35 -10.71 22.11 0.72
N CYS A 36 -10.69 21.37 -0.40
CA CYS A 36 -10.78 21.96 -1.74
C CYS A 36 -12.08 22.75 -1.94
N ARG A 37 -13.21 22.23 -1.44
CA ARG A 37 -14.50 22.91 -1.50
C ARG A 37 -14.49 24.24 -0.76
N LEU A 38 -13.94 24.26 0.46
CA LEU A 38 -13.80 25.48 1.27
C LEU A 38 -12.89 26.50 0.59
N LEU A 39 -11.72 26.08 0.11
CA LEU A 39 -10.79 26.95 -0.61
C LEU A 39 -11.42 27.54 -1.86
N LYS A 40 -12.14 26.74 -2.66
CA LYS A 40 -12.86 27.24 -3.83
C LYS A 40 -13.91 28.27 -3.46
N HIS A 41 -14.67 28.02 -2.40
CA HIS A 41 -15.68 28.95 -1.92
C HIS A 41 -15.06 30.30 -1.54
N GLU A 42 -13.91 30.30 -0.86
CA GLU A 42 -13.15 31.51 -0.54
C GLU A 42 -12.64 32.25 -1.78
N LEU A 43 -12.26 31.52 -2.84
CA LEU A 43 -11.80 32.10 -4.10
C LEU A 43 -12.93 32.69 -4.97
N VAL A 44 -14.20 32.34 -4.72
CA VAL A 44 -15.32 32.91 -5.49
C VAL A 44 -15.40 34.43 -5.30
N ALA A 45 -15.35 34.92 -4.06
CA ALA A 45 -15.51 36.36 -3.81
C ALA A 45 -14.42 37.22 -4.49
N PRO A 46 -13.12 36.91 -4.36
CA PRO A 46 -12.07 37.60 -5.11
C PRO A 46 -12.24 37.51 -6.64
N SER A 47 -12.74 36.37 -7.15
CA SER A 47 -12.96 36.20 -8.60
C SER A 47 -14.02 37.14 -9.17
N LEU A 48 -14.89 37.70 -8.32
CA LEU A 48 -15.95 38.64 -8.72
C LEU A 48 -15.53 40.11 -8.60
N VAL A 49 -14.35 40.41 -8.05
CA VAL A 49 -13.89 41.78 -7.79
C VAL A 49 -13.65 42.54 -9.09
N CYS A 50 -12.85 41.97 -10.00
CA CYS A 50 -12.63 42.55 -11.32
C CYS A 50 -12.17 41.49 -12.32
N LYS A 51 -12.19 41.84 -13.61
CA LYS A 51 -11.82 40.95 -14.73
C LYS A 51 -10.44 40.30 -14.54
N TYR A 52 -9.46 41.04 -14.05
CA TYR A 52 -8.10 40.55 -13.80
C TYR A 52 -8.10 39.38 -12.80
N TRP A 53 -8.74 39.57 -11.64
CA TRP A 53 -8.89 38.51 -10.64
C TRP A 53 -9.71 37.35 -11.15
N THR A 54 -10.77 37.59 -11.93
CA THR A 54 -11.56 36.53 -12.56
C THR A 54 -10.68 35.67 -13.47
N GLU A 55 -9.87 36.28 -14.34
CA GLU A 55 -9.01 35.56 -15.29
C GLU A 55 -7.91 34.76 -14.59
N ALA A 56 -7.30 35.32 -13.55
CA ALA A 56 -6.28 34.64 -12.76
C ALA A 56 -6.83 33.48 -11.90
N ILE A 57 -8.00 33.66 -11.27
CA ILE A 57 -8.59 32.66 -10.38
C ILE A 57 -9.34 31.55 -11.12
N ARG A 58 -9.91 31.84 -12.31
CA ARG A 58 -10.75 30.89 -13.05
C ARG A 58 -10.09 29.52 -13.25
N PRO A 59 -8.81 29.39 -13.67
CA PRO A 59 -8.16 28.08 -13.77
C PRO A 59 -8.24 27.26 -12.48
N PHE A 60 -8.03 27.89 -11.33
CA PHE A 60 -8.07 27.25 -10.02
C PHE A 60 -9.48 26.81 -9.60
N LEU A 61 -10.50 27.64 -9.86
CA LEU A 61 -11.89 27.30 -9.56
C LEU A 61 -12.38 26.08 -10.37
N PHE A 62 -11.95 25.96 -11.62
CA PHE A 62 -12.40 24.91 -12.53
C PHE A 62 -11.42 23.75 -12.71
N ARG A 63 -10.23 23.81 -12.09
CA ARG A 63 -9.18 22.77 -12.13
C ARG A 63 -9.69 21.36 -11.88
N ARG A 64 -10.55 21.23 -10.86
CA ARG A 64 -11.13 19.96 -10.40
C ARG A 64 -12.65 20.06 -10.32
N LEU A 65 -13.40 19.28 -11.06
CA LEU A 65 -14.87 19.28 -10.97
C LEU A 65 -15.38 17.99 -10.33
N ILE A 66 -16.49 18.09 -9.60
CA ILE A 66 -17.15 16.95 -8.97
C ILE A 66 -18.52 16.78 -9.61
N LEU A 67 -18.78 15.63 -10.21
CA LEU A 67 -20.07 15.26 -10.80
C LEU A 67 -20.73 14.22 -9.90
N ARG A 68 -21.92 14.51 -9.40
CA ARG A 68 -22.68 13.65 -8.48
C ARG A 68 -23.97 13.11 -9.10
N SER A 69 -24.35 13.64 -10.26
CA SER A 69 -25.61 13.35 -10.92
C SER A 69 -25.50 13.42 -12.45
N ALA A 70 -26.50 12.87 -13.14
CA ALA A 70 -26.63 13.00 -14.59
C ALA A 70 -26.83 14.48 -14.99
N GLU A 71 -27.51 15.26 -14.15
CA GLU A 71 -27.78 16.68 -14.34
C GLU A 71 -26.48 17.49 -14.35
N ASP A 72 -25.53 17.17 -13.47
CA ASP A 72 -24.20 17.82 -13.44
C ASP A 72 -23.45 17.57 -14.75
N VAL A 73 -23.50 16.34 -15.27
CA VAL A 73 -22.90 15.98 -16.57
C VAL A 73 -23.53 16.79 -17.69
N GLN A 74 -24.87 16.90 -17.71
CA GLN A 74 -25.57 17.66 -18.74
C GLN A 74 -25.29 19.16 -18.64
N PHE A 75 -25.21 19.70 -17.44
CA PHE A 75 -24.84 21.09 -17.19
C PHE A 75 -23.43 21.37 -17.70
N LEU A 76 -22.45 20.53 -17.34
CA LEU A 76 -21.08 20.65 -17.82
C LEU A 76 -21.00 20.52 -19.34
N LYS A 77 -21.75 19.57 -19.94
CA LYS A 77 -21.85 19.46 -21.40
C LYS A 77 -22.35 20.75 -22.03
N ARG A 78 -23.44 21.34 -21.52
CA ARG A 78 -23.96 22.61 -22.06
C ARG A 78 -22.90 23.70 -22.04
N ILE A 79 -22.06 23.76 -21.01
CA ILE A 79 -20.99 24.75 -20.94
C ILE A 79 -19.87 24.43 -21.95
N VAL A 80 -19.35 23.21 -21.93
CA VAL A 80 -18.20 22.78 -22.75
C VAL A 80 -18.52 22.77 -24.25
N TYR A 81 -19.77 22.49 -24.61
CA TYR A 81 -20.22 22.44 -26.00
C TYR A 81 -20.83 23.75 -26.51
N ASN A 82 -20.97 24.78 -25.68
CA ASN A 82 -21.60 26.02 -26.12
C ASN A 82 -20.69 26.74 -27.15
N PRO A 83 -21.15 26.95 -28.39
CA PRO A 83 -20.37 27.58 -29.44
C PRO A 83 -20.06 29.06 -29.17
N GLN A 84 -20.73 29.69 -28.20
CA GLN A 84 -20.44 31.06 -27.75
C GLN A 84 -19.14 31.14 -26.94
N PHE A 85 -18.59 30.00 -26.51
CA PHE A 85 -17.27 29.93 -25.87
C PHE A 85 -16.30 29.04 -26.66
N PRO A 86 -16.09 29.28 -27.97
CA PRO A 86 -15.33 28.38 -28.85
C PRO A 86 -13.84 28.35 -28.49
N THR A 87 -13.36 29.37 -27.79
CA THR A 87 -12.00 29.48 -27.23
C THR A 87 -12.04 29.47 -25.70
N SER A 88 -13.06 28.86 -25.07
CA SER A 88 -13.18 28.88 -23.62
C SER A 88 -11.89 28.33 -23.00
N SER A 89 -11.19 29.20 -22.27
CA SER A 89 -10.09 28.82 -21.39
C SER A 89 -10.53 27.79 -20.34
N LEU A 90 -11.84 27.58 -20.20
CA LEU A 90 -12.45 26.65 -19.28
C LEU A 90 -12.12 25.19 -19.61
N SER A 91 -12.21 24.77 -20.88
CA SER A 91 -11.90 23.38 -21.25
C SER A 91 -10.44 23.01 -20.93
N GLY A 92 -9.51 23.93 -21.19
CA GLY A 92 -8.10 23.78 -20.82
C GLY A 92 -7.81 23.98 -19.33
N ALA A 93 -8.74 24.60 -18.59
CA ALA A 93 -8.64 24.74 -17.14
C ALA A 93 -9.10 23.50 -16.39
N ILE A 94 -9.91 22.60 -16.98
CA ILE A 94 -10.40 21.40 -16.30
C ILE A 94 -9.36 20.29 -16.43
N GLU A 95 -8.57 20.08 -15.39
CA GLU A 95 -7.55 19.04 -15.33
C GLU A 95 -8.10 17.71 -14.81
N ARG A 96 -9.08 17.76 -13.89
CA ARG A 96 -9.63 16.57 -13.24
C ARG A 96 -11.15 16.64 -13.09
N ILE A 97 -11.82 15.52 -13.33
CA ILE A 97 -13.24 15.32 -13.05
C ILE A 97 -13.38 14.11 -12.14
N ASP A 98 -13.88 14.32 -10.92
CA ASP A 98 -14.28 13.26 -10.00
C ASP A 98 -15.77 12.95 -10.18
N ILE A 99 -16.09 11.69 -10.43
CA ILE A 99 -17.42 11.18 -10.70
C ILE A 99 -17.83 10.35 -9.49
N TYR A 100 -18.85 10.78 -8.75
CA TYR A 100 -19.37 10.07 -7.58
C TYR A 100 -20.71 9.43 -7.89
N GLN A 101 -20.79 8.11 -7.76
CA GLN A 101 -22.03 7.37 -7.95
C GLN A 101 -22.37 6.56 -6.69
N GLN A 102 -23.54 6.81 -6.12
CA GLN A 102 -24.08 6.00 -5.02
C GLN A 102 -24.98 4.90 -5.60
N THR A 103 -24.81 3.66 -5.16
CA THR A 103 -25.55 2.50 -5.69
C THR A 103 -27.05 2.55 -5.35
N THR A 104 -27.42 3.10 -4.19
CA THR A 104 -28.77 2.99 -3.63
C THR A 104 -29.78 4.04 -4.12
N LYS A 105 -29.34 5.11 -4.80
CA LYS A 105 -30.19 6.30 -5.02
C LYS A 105 -30.55 6.59 -6.47
N THR A 106 -29.78 6.12 -7.44
CA THR A 106 -29.90 6.64 -8.81
C THR A 106 -29.59 5.57 -9.85
N LYS A 107 -30.31 5.63 -10.99
CA LYS A 107 -29.95 4.88 -12.18
C LYS A 107 -28.49 5.20 -12.58
N PRO A 108 -27.69 4.20 -12.99
CA PRO A 108 -26.31 4.43 -13.38
C PRO A 108 -26.23 5.36 -14.59
N TRP A 109 -25.48 6.45 -14.42
CA TRP A 109 -25.41 7.55 -15.40
C TRP A 109 -24.00 7.77 -15.95
N LEU A 110 -23.02 6.95 -15.55
CA LEU A 110 -21.63 7.03 -16.01
C LEU A 110 -21.50 7.10 -17.54
N HIS A 111 -22.37 6.40 -18.27
CA HIS A 111 -22.42 6.43 -19.73
C HIS A 111 -22.67 7.83 -20.31
N HIS A 112 -23.27 8.76 -19.56
CA HIS A 112 -23.41 10.15 -19.98
C HIS A 112 -22.07 10.90 -20.03
N VAL A 113 -21.04 10.47 -19.28
CA VAL A 113 -19.74 11.15 -19.23
C VAL A 113 -18.98 11.05 -20.55
N HIS A 114 -19.24 10.02 -21.36
CA HIS A 114 -18.53 9.82 -22.63
C HIS A 114 -18.51 11.05 -23.55
N GLY A 115 -19.61 11.82 -23.64
CA GLY A 115 -19.60 13.02 -24.46
C GLY A 115 -18.50 14.00 -24.04
N LEU A 116 -18.28 14.18 -22.74
CA LEU A 116 -17.30 15.14 -22.22
C LEU A 116 -15.87 14.82 -22.69
N SER A 117 -15.50 13.53 -22.80
CA SER A 117 -14.12 13.15 -23.13
C SER A 117 -13.66 13.59 -24.52
N ALA A 118 -14.57 13.71 -25.48
CA ALA A 118 -14.23 14.17 -26.83
C ALA A 118 -13.68 15.62 -26.83
N ARG A 119 -14.16 16.45 -25.89
CA ARG A 119 -13.77 17.86 -25.71
C ARG A 119 -12.71 18.05 -24.63
N LEU A 120 -12.71 17.20 -23.61
CA LEU A 120 -11.84 17.27 -22.44
C LEU A 120 -10.74 16.20 -22.52
N ARG A 121 -9.93 16.24 -23.58
CA ARG A 121 -8.97 15.17 -23.91
C ARG A 121 -7.80 15.04 -22.95
N GLN A 122 -7.46 16.13 -22.25
CA GLN A 122 -6.35 16.19 -21.29
C GLN A 122 -6.84 16.03 -19.84
N THR A 123 -8.15 15.87 -19.65
CA THR A 123 -8.76 15.78 -18.32
C THR A 123 -8.68 14.35 -17.80
N VAL A 124 -8.21 14.22 -16.56
CA VAL A 124 -8.21 12.96 -15.81
C VAL A 124 -9.62 12.71 -15.27
N PHE A 125 -10.20 11.56 -15.60
CA PHE A 125 -11.49 11.14 -15.05
C PHE A 125 -11.28 10.10 -13.96
N MET A 126 -11.71 10.44 -12.74
CA MET A 126 -11.73 9.53 -11.60
C MET A 126 -13.18 9.15 -11.29
N CYS A 127 -13.48 7.86 -11.18
CA CYS A 127 -14.81 7.38 -10.80
C CYS A 127 -14.77 6.70 -9.44
N THR A 128 -15.59 7.18 -8.51
CA THR A 128 -15.80 6.60 -7.18
C THR A 128 -17.23 6.11 -7.06
N ILE A 129 -17.36 4.84 -6.70
CA ILE A 129 -18.64 4.17 -6.54
C ILE A 129 -18.73 3.63 -5.12
N ASP A 130 -19.74 4.09 -4.39
CA ASP A 130 -19.86 3.88 -2.95
C ASP A 130 -21.24 3.27 -2.63
N SER A 131 -21.24 2.17 -1.88
CA SER A 131 -22.43 1.58 -1.29
C SER A 131 -22.54 2.03 0.17
N ARG A 132 -23.10 3.22 0.38
CA ARG A 132 -23.40 3.76 1.74
C ARG A 132 -24.54 3.03 2.47
N SER A 133 -24.77 1.75 2.20
CA SER A 133 -25.72 0.98 3.00
C SER A 133 -25.04 0.64 4.33
N GLU A 134 -25.32 1.44 5.37
CA GLU A 134 -24.99 1.08 6.76
C GLU A 134 -25.65 -0.25 7.15
N ASP A 135 -26.72 -0.61 6.45
CA ASP A 135 -27.45 -1.85 6.63
C ASP A 135 -26.78 -2.99 5.84
N THR A 136 -25.83 -3.65 6.50
CA THR A 136 -25.06 -4.79 5.97
C THR A 136 -25.91 -6.04 5.74
N ALA A 137 -27.10 -6.11 6.33
CA ALA A 137 -28.01 -7.26 6.21
C ALA A 137 -28.87 -7.21 4.94
N SER A 138 -28.92 -6.07 4.24
CA SER A 138 -29.81 -5.90 3.10
C SER A 138 -29.13 -6.31 1.78
N PRO A 139 -29.71 -7.24 0.99
CA PRO A 139 -29.20 -7.58 -0.35
C PRO A 139 -29.31 -6.42 -1.37
N VAL A 140 -29.74 -5.23 -0.93
CA VAL A 140 -29.90 -4.00 -1.70
C VAL A 140 -28.56 -3.40 -2.19
N GLY A 141 -27.41 -4.02 -1.88
CA GLY A 141 -26.07 -3.57 -2.29
C GLY A 141 -25.54 -4.14 -3.61
N ARG A 142 -26.28 -5.01 -4.32
CA ARG A 142 -25.77 -5.61 -5.56
C ARG A 142 -25.66 -4.56 -6.66
N TRP A 143 -24.42 -4.25 -7.05
CA TRP A 143 -24.16 -3.34 -8.15
C TRP A 143 -23.94 -4.14 -9.43
N THR A 144 -24.87 -4.03 -10.38
CA THR A 144 -24.73 -4.66 -11.71
C THR A 144 -24.52 -3.60 -12.79
N PRO A 145 -23.29 -3.05 -12.92
CA PRO A 145 -23.01 -2.02 -13.92
C PRO A 145 -23.31 -2.49 -15.35
N LEU A 146 -23.05 -3.77 -15.62
CA LEU A 146 -23.18 -4.34 -16.95
C LEU A 146 -24.64 -4.54 -17.38
N ASP A 147 -25.56 -4.77 -16.45
CA ASP A 147 -26.99 -4.95 -16.75
C ASP A 147 -27.65 -3.64 -17.21
N SER A 148 -27.11 -2.51 -16.74
CA SER A 148 -27.63 -1.19 -17.07
C SER A 148 -26.91 -0.53 -18.25
N THR A 149 -25.78 -1.08 -18.69
CA THR A 149 -25.14 -0.62 -19.92
C THR A 149 -25.78 -1.28 -21.13
N PRO A 150 -26.13 -0.51 -22.18
CA PRO A 150 -26.56 -1.12 -23.44
C PRO A 150 -25.49 -2.12 -23.90
N SER A 151 -25.92 -3.29 -24.38
CA SER A 151 -25.07 -4.43 -24.77
C SER A 151 -23.96 -4.10 -25.78
N VAL A 152 -24.02 -2.92 -26.39
CA VAL A 152 -22.95 -2.29 -27.16
C VAL A 152 -21.91 -1.70 -26.20
N THR A 153 -20.97 -2.55 -25.79
CA THR A 153 -19.83 -2.28 -24.88
C THR A 153 -19.23 -0.87 -25.05
N PRO A 154 -19.38 0.02 -24.05
CA PRO A 154 -18.91 1.38 -24.17
C PRO A 154 -17.43 1.46 -23.76
N SER A 155 -16.52 1.22 -24.71
CA SER A 155 -15.09 1.51 -24.57
C SER A 155 -14.79 3.03 -24.57
N TYR A 156 -15.64 3.84 -23.93
CA TYR A 156 -15.90 5.22 -24.35
C TYR A 156 -15.60 6.27 -23.29
N VAL A 157 -15.70 5.93 -22.00
CA VAL A 157 -15.32 6.86 -20.92
C VAL A 157 -13.85 6.63 -20.63
N PRO A 158 -12.95 7.60 -20.90
CA PRO A 158 -11.55 7.46 -20.57
C PRO A 158 -11.35 7.64 -19.07
N LEU A 159 -11.73 6.64 -18.29
CA LEU A 159 -11.44 6.61 -16.86
C LEU A 159 -9.96 6.34 -16.68
N SER A 160 -9.30 7.16 -15.87
CA SER A 160 -7.92 6.96 -15.44
C SER A 160 -7.86 6.27 -14.09
N VAL A 161 -8.85 6.53 -13.22
CA VAL A 161 -8.89 6.00 -11.86
C VAL A 161 -10.29 5.46 -11.56
N LEU A 162 -10.36 4.24 -11.00
CA LEU A 162 -11.59 3.60 -10.56
C LEU A 162 -11.48 3.25 -9.09
N VAL A 163 -12.50 3.62 -8.31
CA VAL A 163 -12.57 3.42 -6.87
C VAL A 163 -13.90 2.78 -6.55
N LEU A 164 -13.89 1.61 -5.92
CA LEU A 164 -15.09 0.87 -5.53
C LEU A 164 -15.07 0.60 -4.03
N ASN A 165 -16.09 1.07 -3.32
CA ASN A 165 -16.17 0.98 -1.87
C ASN A 165 -17.44 0.24 -1.44
N GLY A 166 -17.28 -0.83 -0.65
CA GLY A 166 -18.39 -1.55 -0.01
C GLY A 166 -19.33 -2.27 -0.97
N LEU A 167 -18.89 -2.58 -2.20
CA LEU A 167 -19.76 -3.18 -3.22
C LEU A 167 -19.81 -4.71 -3.09
N VAL A 168 -20.94 -5.29 -3.49
CA VAL A 168 -21.13 -6.74 -3.58
C VAL A 168 -21.06 -7.19 -5.04
N PHE A 169 -20.13 -8.09 -5.33
CA PHE A 169 -19.96 -8.73 -6.64
C PHE A 169 -20.38 -10.19 -6.59
N THR A 170 -20.86 -10.70 -7.73
CA THR A 170 -21.20 -12.12 -7.85
C THR A 170 -19.94 -12.98 -7.79
N SER A 171 -18.85 -12.53 -8.42
CA SER A 171 -17.55 -13.23 -8.43
C SER A 171 -16.39 -12.27 -8.69
N THR A 172 -15.16 -12.71 -8.39
CA THR A 172 -13.92 -12.02 -8.78
C THR A 172 -13.83 -11.79 -10.30
N THR A 173 -14.40 -12.71 -11.09
CA THR A 173 -14.46 -12.62 -12.55
C THR A 173 -15.33 -11.44 -13.03
N GLU A 174 -16.40 -11.12 -12.30
CA GLU A 174 -17.25 -9.96 -12.60
C GLU A 174 -16.50 -8.65 -12.41
N LEU A 175 -15.79 -8.49 -11.29
CA LEU A 175 -14.90 -7.34 -11.05
C LEU A 175 -13.86 -7.22 -12.16
N ALA A 176 -13.22 -8.33 -12.53
CA ALA A 176 -12.21 -8.33 -13.57
C ALA A 176 -12.78 -7.96 -14.97
N ARG A 177 -14.04 -8.31 -15.26
CA ARG A 177 -14.72 -7.87 -16.51
C ARG A 177 -15.03 -6.38 -16.50
N LEU A 178 -15.38 -5.84 -15.32
CA LEU A 178 -15.60 -4.41 -15.15
C LEU A 178 -14.30 -3.63 -15.38
N VAL A 179 -13.19 -4.03 -14.77
CA VAL A 179 -11.87 -3.41 -14.96
C VAL A 179 -11.47 -3.43 -16.44
N ASP A 180 -11.62 -4.59 -17.10
CA ASP A 180 -11.33 -4.76 -18.53
C ASP A 180 -12.19 -3.88 -19.45
N SER A 181 -13.35 -3.39 -18.98
CA SER A 181 -14.22 -2.51 -19.76
C SER A 181 -13.64 -1.10 -19.96
N PHE A 182 -12.64 -0.71 -19.17
CA PHE A 182 -12.02 0.62 -19.18
C PHE A 182 -10.60 0.58 -19.74
N ALA A 183 -10.45 0.79 -21.05
CA ALA A 183 -9.17 0.66 -21.76
C ALA A 183 -8.10 1.72 -21.39
N THR A 184 -8.49 2.81 -20.74
CA THR A 184 -7.60 3.91 -20.31
C THR A 184 -7.30 3.87 -18.82
N LEU A 185 -7.84 2.89 -18.10
CA LEU A 185 -7.72 2.80 -16.66
C LEU A 185 -6.27 2.59 -16.29
N VAL A 186 -5.77 3.43 -15.40
CA VAL A 186 -4.38 3.47 -14.90
C VAL A 186 -4.34 2.89 -13.49
N ASN A 187 -5.26 3.35 -12.63
CA ASN A 187 -5.31 2.95 -11.22
C ASN A 187 -6.67 2.37 -10.83
N CYS A 188 -6.64 1.35 -9.99
CA CYS A 188 -7.81 0.77 -9.33
C CYS A 188 -7.65 0.76 -7.81
N TYR A 189 -8.69 1.14 -7.07
CA TYR A 189 -8.73 1.06 -5.62
C TYR A 189 -10.03 0.39 -5.19
N PHE A 190 -9.94 -0.75 -4.51
CA PHE A 190 -11.07 -1.56 -4.11
C PHE A 190 -11.05 -1.75 -2.61
N ASP A 191 -12.06 -1.24 -1.93
CA ASP A 191 -12.15 -1.26 -0.48
C ASP A 191 -13.46 -1.90 -0.02
N GLY A 192 -13.38 -2.84 0.92
CA GLY A 192 -14.58 -3.39 1.55
C GLY A 192 -15.46 -4.21 0.62
N LEU A 193 -14.91 -4.77 -0.47
CA LEU A 193 -15.70 -5.56 -1.42
C LEU A 193 -16.15 -6.88 -0.81
N THR A 194 -17.32 -7.36 -1.23
CA THR A 194 -17.84 -8.70 -0.90
C THR A 194 -18.03 -9.50 -2.17
N PHE A 195 -17.65 -10.78 -2.18
CA PHE A 195 -17.82 -11.67 -3.33
C PHE A 195 -18.71 -12.85 -2.93
N LEU A 196 -19.81 -13.07 -3.66
CA LEU A 196 -20.70 -14.21 -3.42
C LEU A 196 -20.06 -15.55 -3.83
N ASP A 197 -19.15 -15.50 -4.80
CA ASP A 197 -18.31 -16.60 -5.27
C ASP A 197 -16.85 -16.16 -5.25
N SER A 198 -16.12 -16.64 -4.25
CA SER A 198 -14.69 -16.36 -4.02
C SER A 198 -13.76 -17.27 -4.81
N LEU A 199 -14.27 -18.03 -5.79
CA LEU A 199 -13.41 -18.80 -6.68
C LEU A 199 -12.42 -17.87 -7.39
N PRO A 200 -11.16 -18.35 -7.61
CA PRO A 200 -10.15 -17.58 -8.31
C PRO A 200 -10.66 -17.17 -9.69
N ILE A 201 -10.12 -16.08 -10.24
CA ILE A 201 -10.54 -15.60 -11.56
C ILE A 201 -10.35 -16.72 -12.56
N VAL A 202 -11.46 -17.30 -13.01
CA VAL A 202 -11.44 -18.16 -14.17
C VAL A 202 -11.15 -17.22 -15.33
N GLN A 203 -9.89 -17.18 -15.75
CA GLN A 203 -9.47 -16.60 -17.02
C GLN A 203 -10.09 -17.43 -18.13
N SER A 204 -11.41 -17.32 -18.29
CA SER A 204 -12.25 -18.03 -19.25
C SER A 204 -11.78 -17.61 -20.62
N ARG A 205 -10.75 -18.30 -21.15
CA ARG A 205 -10.13 -18.10 -22.46
C ARG A 205 -10.22 -16.64 -22.90
N ARG A 206 -9.86 -15.70 -22.00
CA ARG A 206 -9.97 -14.26 -22.28
C ARG A 206 -9.10 -14.03 -23.48
N SER A 207 -9.77 -13.90 -24.61
CA SER A 207 -9.21 -14.21 -25.91
C SER A 207 -8.34 -13.04 -26.35
N ARG A 208 -7.15 -12.86 -25.76
CA ARG A 208 -6.20 -11.76 -26.05
C ARG A 208 -6.85 -10.39 -26.22
N ARG A 209 -8.06 -10.18 -25.67
CA ARG A 209 -8.81 -8.94 -25.85
C ARG A 209 -8.03 -7.92 -25.05
N ARG A 210 -7.47 -6.96 -25.80
CA ARG A 210 -6.55 -5.90 -25.36
C ARG A 210 -6.80 -5.53 -23.90
N PHE A 211 -6.03 -6.11 -22.99
CA PHE A 211 -5.95 -5.63 -21.61
C PHE A 211 -5.65 -4.13 -21.65
N SER A 212 -6.18 -3.37 -20.68
CA SER A 212 -5.82 -1.95 -20.55
C SER A 212 -4.31 -1.85 -20.37
N SER A 213 -3.57 -1.58 -21.44
CA SER A 213 -2.12 -1.41 -21.38
C SER A 213 -1.69 -0.18 -20.56
N ALA A 214 -2.66 0.57 -20.04
CA ALA A 214 -2.45 1.70 -19.16
C ALA A 214 -2.52 1.32 -17.68
N LEU A 215 -3.19 0.21 -17.31
CA LEU A 215 -3.37 -0.16 -15.91
C LEU A 215 -2.03 -0.58 -15.29
N ASP A 216 -1.54 0.15 -14.31
CA ASP A 216 -0.27 -0.12 -13.64
C ASP A 216 -0.42 -0.22 -12.11
N GLU A 217 -1.52 0.26 -11.52
CA GLU A 217 -1.77 0.19 -10.08
C GLU A 217 -3.12 -0.47 -9.74
N CYS A 218 -3.11 -1.35 -8.73
CA CYS A 218 -4.30 -1.96 -8.17
C CYS A 218 -4.15 -2.14 -6.66
N GLU A 219 -5.05 -1.51 -5.88
CA GLU A 219 -5.19 -1.71 -4.44
C GLU A 219 -6.46 -2.50 -4.13
N ILE A 220 -6.33 -3.51 -3.27
CA ILE A 220 -7.45 -4.28 -2.73
C ILE A 220 -7.30 -4.33 -1.23
N SER A 221 -8.27 -3.80 -0.49
CA SER A 221 -8.24 -3.76 0.95
C SER A 221 -9.60 -4.08 1.57
N ARG A 222 -9.55 -4.60 2.80
CA ARG A 222 -10.69 -4.88 3.68
C ARG A 222 -11.82 -5.69 3.04
N CYS A 223 -11.52 -6.52 2.04
CA CYS A 223 -12.53 -7.36 1.41
C CYS A 223 -13.08 -8.39 2.41
N LYS A 224 -14.39 -8.57 2.44
CA LYS A 224 -15.03 -9.57 3.30
C LYS A 224 -14.79 -10.96 2.72
N GLU A 225 -14.58 -11.93 3.60
CA GLU A 225 -14.50 -13.37 3.27
C GLU A 225 -13.32 -13.78 2.37
N ILE A 226 -12.42 -12.86 2.05
CA ILE A 226 -11.21 -13.11 1.26
C ILE A 226 -10.00 -12.76 2.12
N ASP A 227 -9.10 -13.73 2.28
CA ASP A 227 -7.84 -13.53 2.98
C ASP A 227 -6.90 -12.59 2.18
N LEU A 228 -5.83 -12.13 2.84
CA LEU A 228 -4.90 -11.19 2.21
C LEU A 228 -4.19 -11.78 0.98
N SER A 229 -3.87 -13.08 1.02
CA SER A 229 -3.22 -13.78 -0.09
C SER A 229 -4.09 -13.75 -1.35
N ALA A 230 -5.39 -14.02 -1.20
CA ALA A 230 -6.35 -13.98 -2.27
C ALA A 230 -6.66 -12.54 -2.73
N GLN A 231 -6.66 -11.54 -1.83
CA GLN A 231 -6.77 -10.11 -2.22
C GLN A 231 -5.58 -9.69 -3.10
N ALA A 232 -4.36 -10.03 -2.69
CA ALA A 232 -3.17 -9.67 -3.43
C ALA A 232 -3.03 -10.46 -4.75
N SER A 233 -3.42 -11.73 -4.75
CA SER A 233 -3.51 -12.55 -5.97
C SER A 233 -4.52 -11.95 -6.95
N LEU A 234 -5.69 -11.53 -6.46
CA LEU A 234 -6.69 -10.83 -7.25
C LEU A 234 -6.14 -9.53 -7.86
N ALA A 235 -5.41 -8.71 -7.09
CA ALA A 235 -4.76 -7.50 -7.60
C ALA A 235 -3.74 -7.81 -8.71
N CYS A 236 -2.90 -8.84 -8.51
CA CYS A 236 -1.94 -9.30 -9.52
C CYS A 236 -2.62 -9.78 -10.81
N ASP A 237 -3.73 -10.52 -10.68
CA ASP A 237 -4.51 -11.03 -11.79
C ASP A 237 -5.19 -9.92 -12.60
N LEU A 238 -5.73 -8.89 -11.91
CA LEU A 238 -6.32 -7.71 -12.54
C LEU A 238 -5.27 -6.91 -13.35
N LEU A 239 -4.06 -6.80 -12.83
CA LEU A 239 -2.94 -6.17 -13.52
C LEU A 239 -2.36 -7.05 -14.64
N VAL A 240 -2.61 -8.36 -14.59
CA VAL A 240 -1.92 -9.36 -15.42
C VAL A 240 -0.40 -9.25 -15.22
N ALA A 241 0.03 -9.13 -13.96
CA ALA A 241 1.40 -8.76 -13.58
C ALA A 241 2.45 -9.70 -14.20
N ALA A 242 2.30 -11.03 -14.04
CA ALA A 242 3.22 -12.03 -14.59
C ALA A 242 3.47 -11.85 -16.10
N ALA A 243 2.38 -11.77 -16.88
CA ALA A 243 2.48 -11.64 -18.34
C ALA A 243 3.09 -10.29 -18.76
N ARG A 244 2.87 -9.21 -17.99
CA ARG A 244 3.44 -7.88 -18.27
C ARG A 244 4.90 -7.74 -17.86
N LEU A 245 5.33 -8.52 -16.86
CA LEU A 245 6.73 -8.72 -16.53
C LEU A 245 7.42 -9.69 -17.50
N GLY A 246 6.65 -10.48 -18.25
CA GLY A 246 7.19 -11.51 -19.16
C GLY A 246 7.75 -12.71 -18.41
N LEU A 247 7.32 -12.91 -17.16
CA LEU A 247 7.66 -14.07 -16.35
C LEU A 247 6.71 -15.23 -16.68
N GLU A 248 7.21 -16.45 -16.50
CA GLU A 248 6.36 -17.64 -16.46
C GLU A 248 5.49 -17.64 -15.19
N ASP A 249 4.34 -18.30 -15.25
CA ASP A 249 3.39 -18.33 -14.13
C ASP A 249 4.02 -18.98 -12.88
N HIS A 250 4.82 -20.03 -13.05
CA HIS A 250 5.40 -20.78 -11.92
C HIS A 250 6.34 -19.95 -11.03
N PRO A 251 7.41 -19.30 -11.52
CA PRO A 251 8.29 -18.48 -10.68
C PRO A 251 7.56 -17.29 -10.04
N TRP A 252 6.63 -16.66 -10.77
CA TRP A 252 5.82 -15.58 -10.22
C TRP A 252 4.93 -16.07 -9.07
N SER A 253 4.20 -17.17 -9.26
CA SER A 253 3.36 -17.77 -8.22
C SER A 253 4.18 -18.23 -7.01
N ALA A 254 5.39 -18.77 -7.20
CA ALA A 254 6.26 -19.14 -6.10
C ALA A 254 6.68 -17.93 -5.25
N VAL A 255 7.03 -16.81 -5.89
CA VAL A 255 7.33 -15.55 -5.20
C VAL A 255 6.10 -15.04 -4.44
N LEU A 256 4.94 -14.95 -5.10
CA LEU A 256 3.70 -14.51 -4.45
C LEU A 256 3.34 -15.39 -3.25
N GLN A 257 3.39 -16.71 -3.40
CA GLN A 257 3.07 -17.63 -2.32
C GLN A 257 4.02 -17.46 -1.13
N ALA A 258 5.33 -17.32 -1.38
CA ALA A 258 6.30 -17.11 -0.32
C ALA A 258 6.09 -15.76 0.38
N LEU A 259 5.84 -14.70 -0.38
CA LEU A 259 5.54 -13.37 0.16
C LEU A 259 4.27 -13.39 1.03
N PHE A 260 3.16 -13.96 0.56
CA PHE A 260 1.92 -13.97 1.33
C PHE A 260 1.96 -14.90 2.54
N THR A 261 2.77 -15.96 2.50
CA THR A 261 3.01 -16.79 3.69
C THR A 261 3.86 -16.05 4.72
N LEU A 262 4.73 -15.12 4.30
CA LEU A 262 5.51 -14.26 5.19
C LEU A 262 4.65 -13.21 5.91
N VAL A 263 3.53 -12.78 5.31
CA VAL A 263 2.74 -11.66 5.82
C VAL A 263 1.87 -12.06 7.03
N PRO A 264 1.92 -11.32 8.15
CA PRO A 264 1.07 -11.58 9.31
C PRO A 264 -0.43 -11.49 8.99
N SER A 265 -1.24 -12.31 9.67
CA SER A 265 -2.70 -12.34 9.47
C SER A 265 -3.43 -11.07 9.92
N THR A 266 -2.75 -10.15 10.60
CA THR A 266 -3.29 -8.84 11.01
C THR A 266 -3.37 -7.84 9.87
N PHE A 267 -2.72 -8.11 8.75
CA PHE A 267 -2.72 -7.27 7.56
C PHE A 267 -4.03 -7.46 6.81
N ASN A 268 -4.56 -6.38 6.23
CA ASN A 268 -5.88 -6.41 5.60
C ASN A 268 -5.94 -5.62 4.28
N GLY A 269 -4.80 -5.18 3.75
CA GLY A 269 -4.70 -4.49 2.48
C GLY A 269 -3.49 -4.97 1.68
N ALA A 270 -3.69 -5.09 0.37
CA ALA A 270 -2.67 -5.41 -0.60
C ALA A 270 -2.70 -4.37 -1.73
N PHE A 271 -1.55 -3.82 -2.05
CA PHE A 271 -1.33 -2.85 -3.11
C PHE A 271 -0.30 -3.39 -4.08
N VAL A 272 -0.62 -3.42 -5.37
CA VAL A 272 0.28 -3.89 -6.42
C VAL A 272 0.48 -2.78 -7.46
N ARG A 273 1.73 -2.48 -7.76
CA ARG A 273 2.14 -1.45 -8.73
C ARG A 273 3.19 -1.99 -9.69
N LEU A 274 3.03 -1.73 -10.98
CA LEU A 274 4.02 -2.03 -12.01
C LEU A 274 4.80 -0.74 -12.34
N ARG A 275 6.15 -0.80 -12.38
CA ARG A 275 7.02 0.37 -12.64
C ARG A 275 7.95 0.15 -13.83
N ASP A 276 8.60 1.24 -14.25
CA ASP A 276 9.67 1.25 -15.25
C ASP A 276 9.24 0.68 -16.60
N ARG A 277 8.20 1.30 -17.16
CA ARG A 277 7.62 0.88 -18.42
C ARG A 277 8.60 1.07 -19.58
N ARG A 278 9.11 -0.03 -20.12
CA ARG A 278 9.86 -0.06 -21.39
C ARG A 278 8.95 -0.57 -22.51
N GLY A 279 8.27 0.37 -23.18
CA GLY A 279 7.31 0.07 -24.23
C GLY A 279 6.02 -0.56 -23.68
N ARG A 280 5.83 -1.86 -23.86
CA ARG A 280 4.64 -2.59 -23.39
C ARG A 280 4.89 -3.45 -22.14
N MET A 281 6.14 -3.58 -21.73
CA MET A 281 6.53 -4.41 -20.59
C MET A 281 7.04 -3.53 -19.45
N PHE A 282 7.01 -4.07 -18.25
CA PHE A 282 7.44 -3.41 -17.02
C PHE A 282 8.65 -4.15 -16.46
N ASP A 283 9.67 -3.45 -16.00
CA ASP A 283 10.88 -4.11 -15.47
C ASP A 283 10.74 -4.43 -13.97
N ASN A 284 9.68 -3.94 -13.32
CA ASN A 284 9.53 -4.01 -11.89
C ASN A 284 8.06 -4.13 -11.46
N ALA A 285 7.80 -4.90 -10.42
CA ALA A 285 6.54 -4.93 -9.69
C ALA A 285 6.77 -4.72 -8.20
N THR A 286 6.05 -3.77 -7.62
CA THR A 286 5.96 -3.54 -6.18
C THR A 286 4.67 -4.17 -5.65
N ILE A 287 4.79 -4.97 -4.61
CA ILE A 287 3.68 -5.57 -3.85
C ILE A 287 3.83 -5.05 -2.43
N ASP A 288 2.86 -4.29 -1.94
CA ASP A 288 2.84 -3.72 -0.60
C ASP A 288 1.66 -4.32 0.16
N CYS A 289 1.95 -5.08 1.20
CA CYS A 289 0.96 -5.57 2.15
C CYS A 289 1.01 -4.68 3.37
N PHE A 290 -0.14 -4.21 3.86
CA PHE A 290 -0.18 -3.31 5.01
C PHE A 290 -1.38 -3.57 5.94
N SER A 291 -1.21 -3.13 7.18
CA SER A 291 -2.31 -2.90 8.12
C SER A 291 -2.56 -1.39 8.23
N PRO A 292 -3.81 -0.92 8.14
CA PRO A 292 -4.13 0.49 8.28
C PRO A 292 -3.72 0.96 9.68
N ALA A 293 -3.03 2.09 9.71
CA ALA A 293 -2.66 2.74 10.96
C ALA A 293 -3.89 3.03 11.83
N GLN A 294 -3.77 2.81 13.13
CA GLN A 294 -4.69 3.41 14.10
C GLN A 294 -4.18 4.82 14.44
N GLY A 295 -4.63 5.83 13.69
CA GLY A 295 -4.24 7.23 13.92
C GLY A 295 -3.02 7.68 13.11
N ASP A 296 -2.12 8.44 13.75
CA ASP A 296 -1.00 9.14 13.08
C ASP A 296 0.27 8.28 12.92
N SER A 297 0.33 7.07 13.50
CA SER A 297 1.51 6.20 13.37
C SER A 297 1.58 5.58 11.98
N ALA A 298 2.78 5.28 11.48
CA ALA A 298 2.89 4.40 10.31
C ALA A 298 2.31 3.03 10.70
N GLY A 299 1.48 2.45 9.84
CA GLY A 299 0.99 1.08 10.04
C GLY A 299 2.10 0.07 9.77
N ASN A 300 1.94 -1.16 10.26
CA ASN A 300 2.82 -2.25 9.87
C ASN A 300 2.70 -2.50 8.37
N SER A 301 3.82 -2.68 7.69
CA SER A 301 3.88 -2.93 6.25
C SER A 301 5.02 -3.87 5.86
N ILE A 302 4.79 -4.64 4.81
CA ILE A 302 5.77 -5.47 4.12
C ILE A 302 5.64 -5.13 2.64
N GLU A 303 6.64 -4.44 2.11
CA GLU A 303 6.80 -4.21 0.69
C GLU A 303 7.78 -5.22 0.10
N ALA A 304 7.41 -5.81 -1.02
CA ALA A 304 8.28 -6.60 -1.88
C ALA A 304 8.37 -5.96 -3.27
N GLU A 305 9.58 -5.66 -3.70
CA GLU A 305 9.89 -5.15 -5.04
C GLU A 305 10.57 -6.25 -5.84
N VAL A 306 9.92 -6.69 -6.92
CA VAL A 306 10.35 -7.78 -7.81
C VAL A 306 10.87 -7.17 -9.10
N GLU A 307 12.20 -7.14 -9.23
CA GLU A 307 12.91 -6.65 -10.42
C GLU A 307 13.15 -7.81 -11.40
N VAL A 308 12.76 -7.61 -12.65
CA VAL A 308 12.80 -8.61 -13.71
C VAL A 308 13.73 -8.15 -14.81
N ARG A 309 14.66 -9.02 -15.21
CA ARG A 309 15.60 -8.76 -16.29
C ARG A 309 15.25 -9.58 -17.52
N ARG A 310 15.29 -8.91 -18.67
CA ARG A 310 15.11 -9.53 -19.99
C ARG A 310 16.42 -9.45 -20.75
N PRO A 311 17.08 -10.58 -21.04
CA PRO A 311 18.25 -10.54 -21.87
C PRO A 311 17.83 -10.11 -23.29
N SER A 312 18.61 -9.21 -23.88
CA SER A 312 18.37 -8.80 -25.27
C SER A 312 18.56 -10.01 -26.19
N ALA A 313 17.53 -10.38 -26.94
CA ALA A 313 17.64 -11.41 -27.96
C ALA A 313 18.72 -11.00 -28.96
N SER A 314 19.68 -11.89 -29.25
CA SER A 314 20.50 -11.74 -30.45
C SER A 314 19.59 -11.91 -31.67
N ARG A 315 19.94 -11.27 -32.80
CA ARG A 315 19.06 -11.15 -33.97
C ARG A 315 18.52 -12.48 -34.52
N ASP A 316 19.14 -13.61 -34.18
CA ASP A 316 18.85 -14.93 -34.75
C ASP A 316 18.49 -16.00 -33.69
N ALA A 317 18.41 -15.64 -32.41
CA ALA A 317 18.06 -16.58 -31.34
C ALA A 317 16.64 -16.34 -30.80
N GLU A 318 15.99 -17.41 -30.34
CA GLU A 318 14.74 -17.32 -29.57
C GLU A 318 14.94 -16.38 -28.38
N ALA A 319 13.98 -15.47 -28.16
CA ALA A 319 14.11 -14.48 -27.10
C ALA A 319 14.20 -15.20 -25.75
N PRO A 320 15.29 -15.03 -24.98
CA PRO A 320 15.46 -15.74 -23.73
C PRO A 320 14.37 -15.35 -22.74
N VAL A 321 13.94 -16.32 -21.95
CA VAL A 321 12.90 -16.16 -20.93
C VAL A 321 13.34 -15.11 -19.91
N ALA A 322 12.43 -14.23 -19.50
CA ALA A 322 12.70 -13.26 -18.44
C ALA A 322 12.93 -13.98 -17.12
N TYR A 323 13.79 -13.44 -16.27
CA TYR A 323 14.07 -14.01 -14.97
C TYR A 323 14.08 -12.92 -13.88
N ILE A 324 14.02 -13.34 -12.63
CA ILE A 324 13.91 -12.43 -11.48
C ILE A 324 15.34 -12.05 -11.07
N GLU A 325 15.76 -10.84 -11.42
CA GLU A 325 17.08 -10.35 -11.02
C GLU A 325 17.13 -10.20 -9.50
N LYS A 326 16.07 -9.68 -8.90
CA LYS A 326 16.12 -9.29 -7.50
C LYS A 326 14.72 -9.25 -6.89
N VAL A 327 14.63 -9.74 -5.65
CA VAL A 327 13.48 -9.47 -4.76
C VAL A 327 14.00 -8.62 -3.61
N THR A 328 13.48 -7.40 -3.46
CA THR A 328 13.82 -6.50 -2.36
C THR A 328 12.66 -6.46 -1.38
N LEU A 329 12.90 -6.82 -0.12
CA LEU A 329 11.94 -6.74 0.97
C LEU A 329 12.22 -5.49 1.80
N ARG A 330 11.18 -4.70 2.04
CA ARG A 330 11.19 -3.57 2.98
C ARG A 330 10.11 -3.81 4.01
N LEU A 331 10.51 -3.93 5.26
CA LEU A 331 9.60 -4.26 6.36
C LEU A 331 9.59 -3.08 7.34
N SER A 332 8.41 -2.71 7.80
CA SER A 332 8.20 -1.69 8.83
C SER A 332 7.22 -2.25 9.85
N PHE A 333 7.69 -2.46 11.08
CA PHE A 333 6.84 -2.89 12.18
C PHE A 333 7.01 -1.96 13.37
N THR A 334 5.89 -1.61 14.00
CA THR A 334 5.89 -0.85 15.26
C THR A 334 6.58 -1.63 16.39
N ASP A 335 6.50 -2.96 16.33
CA ASP A 335 7.19 -3.88 17.22
C ASP A 335 8.20 -4.73 16.42
N ALA A 336 9.48 -4.47 16.63
CA ALA A 336 10.55 -5.18 15.96
C ALA A 336 10.66 -6.66 16.36
N GLU A 337 10.05 -7.09 17.48
CA GLU A 337 10.05 -8.50 17.89
C GLU A 337 9.18 -9.37 16.98
N VAL A 338 8.19 -8.79 16.29
CA VAL A 338 7.34 -9.50 15.32
C VAL A 338 8.16 -10.12 14.20
N VAL A 339 9.30 -9.51 13.86
CA VAL A 339 10.25 -9.97 12.85
C VAL A 339 10.86 -11.33 13.19
N ASP A 340 11.04 -11.61 14.48
CA ASP A 340 11.60 -12.89 14.95
C ASP A 340 10.62 -14.05 14.74
N LEU A 341 9.32 -13.74 14.60
CA LEU A 341 8.23 -14.69 14.42
C LEU A 341 7.82 -14.91 12.96
N LEU A 342 8.41 -14.16 12.01
CA LEU A 342 8.08 -14.31 10.60
C LEU A 342 8.56 -15.67 10.07
N PRO A 343 7.76 -16.37 9.23
CA PRO A 343 8.10 -17.70 8.74
C PRO A 343 9.09 -17.63 7.56
N TRP A 344 10.30 -17.14 7.81
CA TRP A 344 11.32 -16.85 6.78
C TRP A 344 11.63 -18.03 5.84
N ASP A 345 11.51 -19.28 6.31
CA ASP A 345 11.79 -20.48 5.51
C ASP A 345 10.92 -20.62 4.25
N VAL A 346 9.80 -19.92 4.18
CA VAL A 346 8.93 -19.89 2.98
C VAL A 346 9.65 -19.29 1.77
N LEU A 347 10.62 -18.40 1.99
CA LEU A 347 11.42 -17.78 0.94
C LEU A 347 12.52 -18.71 0.40
N ARG A 348 12.76 -19.86 1.04
CA ARG A 348 13.80 -20.81 0.62
C ARG A 348 13.55 -21.33 -0.79
N THR A 349 12.31 -21.65 -1.14
CA THR A 349 11.94 -22.11 -2.48
C THR A 349 12.23 -21.07 -3.56
N VAL A 350 12.05 -19.78 -3.21
CA VAL A 350 12.33 -18.65 -4.08
C VAL A 350 13.84 -18.45 -4.26
N ILE A 351 14.62 -18.59 -3.19
CA ILE A 351 16.08 -18.44 -3.21
C ILE A 351 16.80 -19.61 -3.87
N ASP A 352 16.32 -20.84 -3.66
CA ASP A 352 16.85 -22.04 -4.30
C ASP A 352 16.53 -22.06 -5.82
N SER A 353 15.58 -21.23 -6.28
CA SER A 353 15.30 -21.07 -7.70
C SER A 353 16.52 -20.53 -8.45
N PRO A 354 16.92 -21.16 -9.57
CA PRO A 354 17.98 -20.62 -10.43
C PRO A 354 17.58 -19.31 -11.11
N LEU A 355 16.29 -19.00 -11.14
CA LEU A 355 15.75 -17.77 -11.75
C LEU A 355 15.87 -16.55 -10.85
N LEU A 356 16.17 -16.73 -9.55
CA LEU A 356 16.43 -15.63 -8.62
C LEU A 356 17.93 -15.42 -8.44
N HIS A 357 18.43 -14.21 -8.69
CA HIS A 357 19.83 -13.87 -8.41
C HIS A 357 20.05 -13.37 -6.98
N CYS A 358 19.14 -12.56 -6.43
CA CYS A 358 19.35 -11.90 -5.14
C CYS A 358 18.05 -11.73 -4.34
N LEU A 359 18.13 -11.96 -3.02
CA LEU A 359 17.17 -11.48 -2.03
C LEU A 359 17.83 -10.35 -1.24
N ARG A 360 17.26 -9.15 -1.34
CA ARG A 360 17.74 -7.96 -0.62
C ARG A 360 16.76 -7.57 0.47
N ILE A 361 17.27 -7.23 1.65
CA ILE A 361 16.49 -6.62 2.73
C ILE A 361 16.92 -5.16 2.83
N GLU A 362 15.97 -4.23 2.80
CA GLU A 362 16.25 -2.80 2.69
C GLU A 362 15.38 -1.96 3.62
N SER A 363 15.99 -0.96 4.25
CA SER A 363 15.29 0.07 5.01
C SER A 363 14.97 1.28 4.12
N ARG A 364 13.73 1.77 4.18
CA ARG A 364 13.25 2.95 3.41
C ARG A 364 13.76 4.29 3.96
N TRP A 365 14.27 4.35 5.20
CA TRP A 365 14.25 5.60 5.99
C TRP A 365 15.53 5.89 6.80
N ARG A 366 15.51 7.02 7.53
CA ARG A 366 16.58 7.50 8.42
C ARG A 366 16.75 6.55 9.62
N GLN A 367 17.85 6.69 10.37
CA GLN A 367 18.19 5.84 11.53
C GLN A 367 17.11 5.79 12.61
N ASP A 368 16.26 6.82 12.73
CA ASP A 368 15.22 6.89 13.76
C ASP A 368 13.90 6.24 13.33
N ASP A 369 13.89 5.51 12.22
CA ASP A 369 12.69 4.90 11.65
C ASP A 369 12.54 3.42 12.01
N GLU A 370 11.30 2.98 12.17
CA GLU A 370 10.90 1.61 12.49
C GLU A 370 11.49 0.58 11.50
N GLY A 371 11.60 0.94 10.21
CA GLY A 371 12.19 0.08 9.19
C GLY A 371 13.71 -0.09 9.34
N TYR A 372 14.42 0.88 9.91
CA TYR A 372 15.85 0.75 10.23
C TYR A 372 16.06 -0.27 11.34
N GLU A 373 15.33 -0.13 12.45
CA GLU A 373 15.41 -1.08 13.58
C GLU A 373 14.98 -2.49 13.18
N THR A 374 13.92 -2.61 12.37
CA THR A 374 13.50 -3.88 11.76
C THR A 374 14.63 -4.52 10.96
N THR A 375 15.28 -3.76 10.07
CA THR A 375 16.39 -4.27 9.25
C THR A 375 17.60 -4.66 10.12
N ARG A 376 17.93 -3.86 11.14
CA ARG A 376 19.01 -4.17 12.11
C ARG A 376 18.71 -5.46 12.86
N ARG A 377 17.47 -5.68 13.29
CA ARG A 377 17.04 -6.90 13.98
C ARG A 377 17.21 -8.13 13.09
N ILE A 378 16.74 -8.08 11.83
CA ILE A 378 16.93 -9.18 10.88
C ILE A 378 18.41 -9.49 10.69
N LEU A 379 19.24 -8.46 10.48
CA LEU A 379 20.68 -8.65 10.28
C LEU A 379 21.36 -9.27 11.52
N CYS A 380 20.96 -8.87 12.72
CA CYS A 380 21.43 -9.50 13.96
C CYS A 380 21.07 -11.00 14.01
N SER A 381 19.82 -11.36 13.68
CA SER A 381 19.36 -12.76 13.60
C SER A 381 20.13 -13.56 12.53
N VAL A 382 20.50 -12.94 11.40
CA VAL A 382 21.35 -13.55 10.38
C VAL A 382 22.77 -13.78 10.89
N LEU A 383 23.39 -12.81 11.56
CA LEU A 383 24.72 -12.94 12.16
C LEU A 383 24.76 -14.05 13.23
N CYS A 384 23.69 -14.17 14.02
CA CYS A 384 23.49 -15.25 14.98
C CYS A 384 23.11 -16.60 14.34
N ARG A 385 22.91 -16.65 13.02
CA ARG A 385 22.43 -17.83 12.26
C ARG A 385 21.09 -18.40 12.75
N THR A 386 20.26 -17.57 13.38
CA THR A 386 18.91 -17.97 13.82
C THR A 386 17.88 -17.79 12.71
N GLN A 387 18.10 -16.86 11.78
CA GLN A 387 17.23 -16.62 10.63
C GLN A 387 18.03 -16.55 9.33
N LEU A 388 17.41 -17.01 8.23
CA LEU A 388 17.98 -16.99 6.88
C LEU A 388 19.40 -17.59 6.71
N PRO A 389 19.82 -18.65 7.46
CA PRO A 389 21.16 -19.20 7.29
C PRO A 389 21.37 -19.77 5.87
N TRP A 390 20.32 -20.36 5.29
CA TRP A 390 20.32 -20.88 3.92
C TRP A 390 20.49 -19.76 2.87
N ALA A 391 19.93 -18.57 3.11
CA ALA A 391 20.06 -17.44 2.19
C ALA A 391 21.50 -16.89 2.22
N LEU A 392 22.07 -16.80 3.42
CA LEU A 392 23.46 -16.39 3.63
C LEU A 392 24.43 -17.37 2.97
N GLU A 393 24.22 -18.68 3.13
CA GLU A 393 25.06 -19.74 2.56
C GLU A 393 24.94 -19.83 1.03
N SER A 394 23.77 -19.48 0.47
CA SER A 394 23.59 -19.41 -0.99
C SER A 394 24.40 -18.28 -1.65
N GLY A 395 24.88 -17.31 -0.87
CA GLY A 395 25.53 -16.10 -1.38
C GLY A 395 24.57 -15.08 -2.04
N LYS A 396 23.25 -15.35 -2.05
CA LYS A 396 22.24 -14.50 -2.67
C LYS A 396 21.63 -13.45 -1.72
N LEU A 397 21.94 -13.50 -0.43
CA LEU A 397 21.43 -12.56 0.56
C LEU A 397 22.22 -11.24 0.55
N GLN A 398 21.49 -10.12 0.52
CA GLN A 398 22.04 -8.77 0.62
C GLN A 398 21.23 -7.91 1.60
N PHE A 399 21.89 -6.95 2.23
CA PHE A 399 21.26 -5.88 3.00
C PHE A 399 21.61 -4.54 2.36
N GLY A 400 20.65 -3.62 2.31
CA GLY A 400 20.81 -2.35 1.61
C GLY A 400 20.09 -1.19 2.29
N HIS A 401 20.37 0.00 1.79
CA HIS A 401 19.53 1.17 1.99
C HIS A 401 18.95 1.59 0.63
N HIS A 402 18.10 2.61 0.59
CA HIS A 402 17.40 3.04 -0.63
C HIS A 402 18.34 3.46 -1.78
N HIS A 403 19.63 3.67 -1.50
CA HIS A 403 20.62 3.89 -2.52
C HIS A 403 21.06 2.59 -3.21
N PRO A 404 20.93 2.49 -4.55
CA PRO A 404 21.16 1.26 -5.28
C PRO A 404 22.62 0.79 -5.22
N ASP A 405 23.58 1.71 -5.13
CA ASP A 405 25.00 1.44 -5.36
C ASP A 405 25.74 0.80 -4.19
N LYS A 406 25.13 0.74 -3.01
CA LYS A 406 25.75 0.15 -1.82
C LYS A 406 24.83 -0.90 -1.21
N SER A 407 25.38 -2.09 -0.99
CA SER A 407 24.74 -3.17 -0.25
C SER A 407 25.80 -3.95 0.50
N VAL A 408 25.43 -4.47 1.67
CA VAL A 408 26.19 -5.44 2.43
C VAL A 408 25.82 -6.83 1.89
N THR A 409 26.77 -7.50 1.27
CA THR A 409 26.60 -8.83 0.68
C THR A 409 26.78 -9.93 1.74
N SER A 410 26.41 -11.16 1.39
CA SER A 410 26.70 -12.34 2.23
C SER A 410 28.19 -12.47 2.57
N ALA A 411 29.09 -12.12 1.64
CA ALA A 411 30.54 -12.12 1.89
C ALA A 411 30.95 -11.04 2.91
N ASP A 412 30.35 -9.85 2.84
CA ASP A 412 30.59 -8.79 3.82
C ASP A 412 30.14 -9.21 5.23
N ILE A 413 28.98 -9.87 5.34
CA ILE A 413 28.44 -10.37 6.61
C ILE A 413 29.37 -11.44 7.20
N LEU A 414 29.83 -12.39 6.38
CA LEU A 414 30.70 -13.48 6.84
C LEU A 414 32.13 -13.02 7.16
N SER A 415 32.57 -11.90 6.59
CA SER A 415 33.92 -11.37 6.76
C SER A 415 34.04 -10.30 7.86
N VAL A 416 32.93 -9.89 8.48
CA VAL A 416 32.93 -8.84 9.50
C VAL A 416 33.80 -9.28 10.70
N PRO A 417 34.84 -8.53 11.07
CA PRO A 417 35.65 -8.85 12.23
C PRO A 417 34.81 -8.79 13.51
N THR A 418 35.09 -9.68 14.46
CA THR A 418 34.57 -9.58 15.82
C THR A 418 35.37 -8.60 16.65
N GLU A 419 36.64 -8.36 16.32
CA GLU A 419 37.53 -7.47 17.04
C GLU A 419 37.99 -6.30 16.15
N HIS A 420 37.94 -5.09 16.70
CA HIS A 420 38.40 -3.87 16.05
C HIS A 420 39.32 -3.11 16.98
N THR A 421 40.40 -2.54 16.45
CA THR A 421 41.30 -1.66 17.20
C THR A 421 41.02 -0.20 16.82
N VAL A 422 40.63 0.62 17.79
CA VAL A 422 40.38 2.05 17.63
C VAL A 422 41.13 2.83 18.70
N ASP A 423 41.99 3.76 18.28
CA ASP A 423 42.85 4.56 19.17
C ASP A 423 43.56 3.68 20.22
N ASP A 424 44.26 2.64 19.75
CA ASP A 424 44.98 1.64 20.54
C ASP A 424 44.12 0.82 21.53
N THR A 425 42.79 0.92 21.44
CA THR A 425 41.85 0.14 22.24
C THR A 425 41.20 -0.93 21.38
N THR A 426 41.41 -2.20 21.72
CA THR A 426 40.68 -3.31 21.11
C THR A 426 39.28 -3.40 21.71
N ILE A 427 38.27 -3.39 20.85
CA ILE A 427 36.87 -3.61 21.21
C ILE A 427 36.37 -4.86 20.48
N THR A 428 35.67 -5.74 21.21
CA THR A 428 34.95 -6.87 20.62
C THR A 428 33.51 -6.45 20.38
N LEU A 429 33.00 -6.67 19.17
CA LEU A 429 31.62 -6.38 18.81
C LEU A 429 30.75 -7.62 19.01
N ASP A 430 29.60 -7.45 19.68
CA ASP A 430 28.54 -8.47 19.66
C ASP A 430 27.76 -8.45 18.33
N ALA A 431 26.83 -9.39 18.13
CA ALA A 431 26.08 -9.49 16.88
C ALA A 431 25.22 -8.24 16.58
N ALA A 432 24.71 -7.56 17.61
CA ALA A 432 23.92 -6.35 17.43
C ALA A 432 24.82 -5.17 17.02
N GLU A 433 26.00 -5.06 17.62
CA GLU A 433 27.01 -4.06 17.28
C GLU A 433 27.62 -4.31 15.90
N GLN A 434 27.81 -5.58 15.51
CA GLN A 434 28.21 -5.95 14.15
C GLN A 434 27.15 -5.58 13.12
N ALA A 435 25.86 -5.83 13.41
CA ALA A 435 24.76 -5.43 12.54
C ALA A 435 24.75 -3.90 12.34
N GLU A 436 24.84 -3.13 13.42
CA GLU A 436 24.91 -1.67 13.37
C GLU A 436 26.13 -1.19 12.58
N TYR A 437 27.31 -1.77 12.84
CA TYR A 437 28.53 -1.48 12.08
C TYR A 437 28.35 -1.73 10.58
N LEU A 438 27.72 -2.84 10.20
CA LEU A 438 27.47 -3.18 8.80
C LEU A 438 26.53 -2.16 8.13
N LEU A 439 25.44 -1.78 8.80
CA LEU A 439 24.46 -0.79 8.30
C LEU A 439 25.04 0.63 8.22
N ARG A 440 26.06 0.97 9.00
CA ARG A 440 26.72 2.29 8.94
C ARG A 440 27.55 2.51 7.66
N ILE A 441 27.71 1.52 6.77
CA ILE A 441 28.44 1.65 5.48
C ILE A 441 27.85 2.72 4.55
N PHE A 442 26.58 3.08 4.76
CA PHE A 442 25.89 4.06 3.92
C PHE A 442 26.35 5.51 4.21
N HIS A 443 27.07 5.75 5.32
CA HIS A 443 27.67 7.04 5.63
C HIS A 443 29.19 7.01 5.37
N PRO A 444 29.78 8.03 4.69
CA PRO A 444 31.20 8.05 4.33
C PRO A 444 32.18 7.79 5.48
N ASP A 445 31.82 8.14 6.71
CA ASP A 445 32.61 7.91 7.94
C ASP A 445 31.83 7.13 9.01
N GLY A 446 30.68 6.55 8.65
CA GLY A 446 29.72 6.02 9.61
C GLY A 446 30.29 4.91 10.48
N ARG A 447 31.06 4.00 9.87
CA ARG A 447 31.68 2.86 10.54
C ARG A 447 32.73 3.28 11.55
N GLU A 448 33.69 4.11 11.14
CA GLU A 448 34.78 4.51 12.01
C GLU A 448 34.28 5.43 13.13
N LYS A 449 33.35 6.34 12.81
CA LYS A 449 32.67 7.15 13.83
C LYS A 449 31.93 6.29 14.85
N TYR A 450 31.18 5.29 14.41
CA TYR A 450 30.48 4.36 15.29
C TYR A 450 31.45 3.60 16.21
N LEU A 451 32.56 3.06 15.68
CA LEU A 451 33.55 2.37 16.52
C LEU A 451 34.20 3.30 17.55
N ARG A 452 34.50 4.57 17.20
CA ARG A 452 35.03 5.58 18.14
C ARG A 452 34.03 5.92 19.24
N GLU A 453 32.75 6.07 18.89
CA GLU A 453 31.66 6.32 19.83
C GLU A 453 31.52 5.15 20.81
N LEU A 454 31.53 3.92 20.29
CA LEU A 454 31.44 2.70 21.09
C LEU A 454 32.64 2.53 22.03
N ALA A 455 33.86 2.73 21.53
CA ALA A 455 35.08 2.71 22.33
C ALA A 455 35.04 3.76 23.46
N SER A 456 34.58 4.97 23.16
CA SER A 456 34.43 6.05 24.13
C SER A 456 33.41 5.71 25.21
N ALA A 457 32.23 5.18 24.82
CA ALA A 457 31.19 4.76 25.76
C ALA A 457 31.70 3.68 26.74
N ARG A 458 32.41 2.66 26.22
CA ARG A 458 33.00 1.60 27.06
C ARG A 458 34.05 2.14 28.04
N ARG A 459 34.92 3.07 27.62
CA ARG A 459 35.88 3.73 28.52
C ARG A 459 35.17 4.48 29.66
N THR A 460 34.08 5.19 29.36
CA THR A 460 33.32 5.93 30.38
C THR A 460 32.59 5.01 31.37
N SER A 461 32.05 3.87 30.91
CA SER A 461 31.38 2.89 31.77
C SER A 461 32.35 2.25 32.77
N VAL A 462 33.55 1.87 32.31
CA VAL A 462 34.59 1.29 33.17
C VAL A 462 35.08 2.28 34.23
N ALA A 463 35.28 3.55 33.86
CA ALA A 463 35.70 4.59 34.80
C ALA A 463 34.67 4.84 35.91
N SER A 464 33.37 4.77 35.58
CA SER A 464 32.29 4.93 36.56
C SER A 464 32.22 3.76 37.55
N ALA A 465 32.53 2.53 37.13
CA ALA A 465 32.48 1.34 37.98
C ALA A 465 33.63 1.29 39.01
N HIS A 466 34.67 2.11 38.87
CA HIS A 466 35.82 2.15 39.80
C HIS A 466 35.81 3.35 40.77
N GLY A 467 34.80 4.23 40.69
CA GLY A 467 34.67 5.41 41.56
C GLY A 467 33.98 5.19 42.91
N THR A 468 33.34 4.05 43.13
CA THR A 468 32.61 3.72 44.37
C THR A 468 33.39 2.71 45.22
N SER A 469 34.49 3.16 45.82
CA SER A 469 35.12 2.48 46.95
C SER A 469 35.55 3.52 47.99
N ALA A 470 35.16 3.28 49.24
CA ALA A 470 35.26 4.12 50.44
C ALA A 470 34.18 5.24 50.55
N THR A 471 33.16 5.15 51.41
CA THR A 471 33.31 5.05 52.88
C THR A 471 31.99 4.59 53.51
N ALA A 472 32.03 3.58 54.36
CA ALA A 472 30.94 3.18 55.23
C ALA A 472 30.98 4.00 56.55
N PRO A 473 29.84 4.49 57.08
CA PRO A 473 29.71 4.78 58.49
C PRO A 473 29.01 3.60 59.19
N SER A 474 29.73 3.03 60.15
CA SER A 474 29.20 2.09 61.14
C SER A 474 28.53 2.87 62.28
N THR A 475 27.22 2.67 62.51
CA THR A 475 26.65 2.85 63.85
C THR A 475 25.40 2.00 64.12
N ALA A 476 25.57 1.06 65.05
CA ALA A 476 24.67 0.62 66.12
C ALA A 476 23.14 0.49 65.92
N ARG A 477 22.68 -0.77 66.01
CA ARG A 477 21.70 -1.30 67.00
C ARG A 477 20.46 -0.45 67.32
N GLY A 478 19.31 -0.85 66.78
CA GLY A 478 17.98 -0.51 67.28
C GLY A 478 16.98 -1.62 66.97
N THR A 479 16.59 -2.37 67.99
CA THR A 479 15.53 -3.40 67.97
C THR A 479 14.16 -2.74 68.08
N GLN A 480 13.23 -3.07 67.17
CA GLN A 480 11.74 -3.07 67.23
C GLN A 480 11.30 -3.12 65.75
N GLY A 481 10.60 -4.11 65.21
CA GLY A 481 9.34 -4.71 65.65
C GLY A 481 8.33 -4.51 64.50
N ILE A 482 7.45 -5.49 64.29
CA ILE A 482 6.15 -5.40 63.56
C ILE A 482 6.08 -5.99 62.13
N THR A 483 5.35 -7.11 62.09
CA THR A 483 4.45 -7.74 61.08
C THR A 483 4.96 -8.23 59.71
N ASN A 484 4.95 -9.56 59.62
CA ASN A 484 4.74 -10.35 58.41
C ASN A 484 3.43 -9.97 57.70
N VAL A 485 3.52 -9.67 56.41
CA VAL A 485 2.43 -9.91 55.44
C VAL A 485 3.02 -10.84 54.39
N GLN A 486 2.61 -12.10 54.48
CA GLN A 486 2.96 -13.18 53.58
C GLN A 486 1.88 -13.21 52.49
N VAL A 487 2.21 -12.71 51.29
CA VAL A 487 1.35 -12.86 50.11
C VAL A 487 1.74 -14.18 49.44
N GLN A 488 0.84 -15.15 49.52
CA GLN A 488 0.86 -16.37 48.72
C GLN A 488 0.55 -16.05 47.24
N PRO A 489 1.11 -16.80 46.27
CA PRO A 489 0.56 -16.86 44.94
C PRO A 489 -0.66 -17.79 44.92
N GLU A 490 -1.80 -17.26 44.50
CA GLU A 490 -3.03 -18.01 44.25
C GLU A 490 -2.81 -19.07 43.16
N ARG A 491 -3.25 -20.27 43.51
CA ARG A 491 -3.32 -21.47 42.71
C ARG A 491 -4.74 -21.53 42.14
N ALA A 492 -4.90 -21.45 40.83
CA ALA A 492 -6.20 -21.70 40.21
C ALA A 492 -6.46 -23.22 40.20
N GLU A 493 -7.35 -23.67 41.08
CA GLU A 493 -7.93 -25.01 41.04
C GLU A 493 -9.11 -25.05 40.06
N GLU A 494 -9.16 -26.18 39.36
CA GLU A 494 -10.29 -26.72 38.62
C GLU A 494 -11.53 -26.82 39.51
N ALA A 495 -12.68 -26.44 38.99
CA ALA A 495 -13.98 -26.86 39.50
C ALA A 495 -14.81 -27.40 38.33
N SER A 496 -14.88 -28.72 38.28
CA SER A 496 -15.93 -29.46 37.59
C SER A 496 -16.97 -29.88 38.64
N GLU A 497 -18.23 -29.50 38.46
CA GLU A 497 -19.43 -30.18 38.98
C GLU A 497 -20.64 -29.59 38.23
N GLN A 498 -21.24 -30.31 37.29
CA GLN A 498 -22.33 -31.29 37.47
C GLN A 498 -23.68 -30.71 37.92
N GLY A 499 -24.66 -30.85 37.03
CA GLY A 499 -26.09 -30.58 37.19
C GLY A 499 -26.64 -30.27 35.79
N GLY A 500 -27.25 -31.17 35.02
CA GLY A 500 -28.16 -32.24 35.40
C GLY A 500 -29.58 -31.68 35.43
N GLU A 501 -30.30 -31.73 34.30
CA GLU A 501 -31.74 -32.06 34.29
C GLU A 501 -32.31 -32.25 32.88
N ASP A 502 -33.27 -33.16 32.86
CA ASP A 502 -33.99 -33.78 31.75
C ASP A 502 -34.84 -32.83 30.90
N GLY A 503 -35.08 -33.24 29.65
CA GLY A 503 -35.97 -32.54 28.73
C GLY A 503 -36.39 -33.37 27.53
N THR A 504 -36.91 -34.57 27.80
CA THR A 504 -37.66 -35.44 26.88
C THR A 504 -38.83 -34.69 26.25
N GLY A 505 -39.01 -34.74 24.93
CA GLY A 505 -40.14 -34.05 24.31
C GLY A 505 -40.35 -34.25 22.81
N ALA A 506 -40.89 -35.43 22.46
CA ALA A 506 -41.91 -35.68 21.43
C ALA A 506 -41.64 -35.30 19.96
N ASP A 507 -41.46 -36.35 19.15
CA ASP A 507 -42.34 -36.71 18.03
C ASP A 507 -43.37 -35.67 17.55
N ARG A 508 -43.25 -35.33 16.27
CA ARG A 508 -44.41 -35.18 15.37
C ARG A 508 -43.98 -35.37 13.93
N GLU A 509 -44.22 -36.57 13.42
CA GLU A 509 -44.69 -36.78 12.05
C GLU A 509 -46.02 -36.03 11.85
N ASP A 510 -46.18 -35.39 10.69
CA ASP A 510 -47.33 -35.59 9.79
C ASP A 510 -47.31 -34.57 8.64
N ASP A 511 -47.17 -35.12 7.43
CA ASP A 511 -48.02 -34.92 6.26
C ASP A 511 -48.80 -33.61 6.06
N GLN A 512 -48.61 -33.00 4.88
CA GLN A 512 -49.62 -32.78 3.81
C GLN A 512 -49.05 -31.77 2.80
N VAL A 513 -48.80 -32.16 1.54
CA VAL A 513 -49.77 -32.14 0.42
C VAL A 513 -50.42 -30.76 0.22
N GLY A 514 -50.03 -30.09 -0.87
CA GLY A 514 -50.60 -28.81 -1.29
C GLY A 514 -50.20 -28.44 -2.72
N THR A 515 -50.77 -29.15 -3.68
CA THR A 515 -50.87 -28.80 -5.10
C THR A 515 -51.60 -27.47 -5.35
N GLY A 516 -51.29 -26.80 -6.47
CA GLY A 516 -52.25 -25.91 -7.17
C GLY A 516 -51.75 -24.48 -7.41
N ILE A 517 -51.30 -24.12 -8.61
CA ILE A 517 -52.07 -23.59 -9.77
C ILE A 517 -52.11 -22.06 -9.81
N GLU A 518 -51.57 -21.54 -10.91
CA GLU A 518 -51.91 -20.36 -11.72
C GLU A 518 -52.80 -19.25 -11.12
N SER A 519 -52.27 -18.02 -11.13
CA SER A 519 -52.77 -16.90 -11.94
C SER A 519 -51.71 -15.80 -12.02
#